data_AF-B9DJI4-F1
#
_entry.id   AF-B9DJI4-F1
#
_cell.length_a   1.000
_cell.length_b   1.000
_cell.length_c   1.000
_cell.angle_alpha   90.00
_cell.angle_beta   90.00
_cell.angle_gamma   90.00
#
_symmetry.space_group_name_H-M   'P 1'
#
loop_
_entity.id
_entity.type
_entity.pdbx_description
1 polymer ?
#
loop_
_entity_poly.entity_id
_entity_poly.type
_entity_poly.pdbx_seq_one_letter_code
_entity_poly.pdbx_strand_id
1 'polypeptide(L)'
;MQIFRVSPDPKVSAEFLDNRRLSKQVLELYQIIRVCLGELDVIKTGPGYRHHPVVEAVYNNGKPYLWGAWILLAAMNEEHMRRGGKRSEVFKKELEGLYDVVKKTDQTLSLSHEDLPPFYIEGEKRIYGGEAYQMYVKLLFDKWQHDKIPPRCDINLNNKA
;
A
#
# COMPACT_ATOMS: atom_id res chain seq x y z
N MET A 1 5.76 -3.97 9.23
CA MET A 1 5.15 -3.52 7.96
C MET A 1 4.82 -2.03 8.11
N GLN A 2 4.92 -1.23 7.04
CA GLN A 2 4.53 0.19 6.99
C GLN A 2 3.74 0.42 5.71
N ILE A 3 2.89 1.45 5.65
CA ILE A 3 2.39 1.98 4.37
C ILE A 3 3.15 3.27 4.13
N PHE A 4 4.23 3.22 3.34
CA PHE A 4 5.05 4.39 3.09
C PHE A 4 4.26 5.40 2.27
N ARG A 5 3.99 6.55 2.88
CA ARG A 5 3.29 7.65 2.25
C ARG A 5 3.99 8.95 2.63
N VAL A 6 4.58 9.65 1.67
CA VAL A 6 5.30 10.91 1.93
C VAL A 6 4.50 12.15 1.50
N SER A 7 3.35 11.94 0.88
CA SER A 7 2.46 12.97 0.38
C SER A 7 1.00 12.52 0.47
N PRO A 8 0.03 13.44 0.63
CA PRO A 8 -1.37 13.11 0.43
C PRO A 8 -1.63 12.53 -0.96
N ASP A 9 -0.89 12.98 -1.98
CA ASP A 9 -0.97 12.43 -3.33
C ASP A 9 -0.31 11.03 -3.39
N PRO A 10 -1.08 9.98 -3.74
CA PRO A 10 -0.57 8.63 -3.91
C PRO A 10 0.54 8.52 -4.96
N LYS A 11 0.49 9.30 -6.04
CA LYS A 11 1.49 9.28 -7.11
C LYS A 11 2.83 9.78 -6.62
N VAL A 12 2.84 10.93 -5.93
CA VAL A 12 4.05 11.48 -5.31
C VAL A 12 4.66 10.48 -4.33
N SER A 13 3.82 9.79 -3.54
CA SER A 13 4.31 8.76 -2.62
C SER A 13 4.92 7.55 -3.35
N ALA A 14 4.32 7.11 -4.45
CA ALA A 14 4.85 6.02 -5.27
C ALA A 14 6.18 6.41 -5.94
N GLU A 15 6.25 7.62 -6.50
CA GLU A 15 7.45 8.17 -7.16
C GLU A 15 8.63 8.31 -6.20
N PHE A 16 8.38 8.65 -4.94
CA PHE A 16 9.42 8.85 -3.94
C PHE A 16 10.12 7.54 -3.51
N LEU A 17 9.46 6.39 -3.62
CA LEU A 17 10.03 5.11 -3.19
C LEU A 17 11.11 4.60 -4.15
N ASP A 18 12.12 3.91 -3.63
CA ASP A 18 13.00 3.10 -4.50
C ASP A 18 12.29 1.83 -4.98
N ASN A 19 12.78 1.23 -6.07
CA ASN A 19 12.12 0.09 -6.72
C ASN A 19 11.89 -1.11 -5.81
N ARG A 20 12.78 -1.35 -4.83
CA ARG A 20 12.62 -2.48 -3.90
C ARG A 20 11.48 -2.21 -2.93
N ARG A 21 11.47 -1.02 -2.31
CA ARG A 21 10.40 -0.63 -1.37
C ARG A 21 9.07 -0.49 -2.10
N LEU A 22 9.06 0.10 -3.29
CA LEU A 22 7.88 0.19 -4.14
C LEU A 22 7.29 -1.18 -4.48
N SER A 23 8.11 -2.12 -4.95
CA SER A 23 7.63 -3.47 -5.29
C SER A 23 7.03 -4.19 -4.08
N LYS A 24 7.66 -4.02 -2.91
CA LYS A 24 7.20 -4.56 -1.63
C LYS A 24 5.90 -3.92 -1.15
N GLN A 25 5.76 -2.61 -1.26
CA GLN A 25 4.55 -1.89 -0.82
C GLN A 25 3.30 -2.33 -1.57
N VAL A 26 3.40 -2.64 -2.87
CA VAL A 26 2.28 -3.22 -3.62
C VAL A 26 1.82 -4.55 -3.02
N LEU A 27 2.76 -5.43 -2.62
CA LEU A 27 2.43 -6.71 -2.00
C LEU A 27 1.83 -6.53 -0.60
N GLU A 28 2.42 -5.64 0.21
CA GLU A 28 1.94 -5.35 1.56
C GLU A 28 0.52 -4.74 1.52
N LEU A 29 0.26 -3.77 0.63
CA LEU A 29 -1.08 -3.18 0.46
C LEU A 29 -2.09 -4.21 -0.04
N TYR A 30 -1.74 -5.05 -1.02
CA TYR A 30 -2.59 -6.14 -1.49
C TYR A 30 -3.02 -7.06 -0.33
N GLN A 31 -2.06 -7.45 0.51
CA GLN A 31 -2.33 -8.30 1.67
C GLN A 31 -3.22 -7.59 2.71
N ILE A 32 -2.94 -6.31 3.02
CA ILE A 32 -3.73 -5.53 3.98
C ILE A 32 -5.18 -5.40 3.53
N ILE A 33 -5.42 -5.06 2.26
CA ILE A 33 -6.77 -4.95 1.69
C ILE A 33 -7.49 -6.30 1.79
N ARG A 34 -6.83 -7.41 1.44
CA ARG A 34 -7.42 -8.75 1.57
C ARG A 34 -7.77 -9.11 3.01
N VAL A 35 -6.92 -8.80 3.99
CA VAL A 35 -7.23 -9.03 5.40
C VAL A 35 -8.46 -8.21 5.80
N CYS A 36 -8.54 -6.93 5.43
CA CYS A 36 -9.71 -6.11 5.73
C CYS A 36 -11.00 -6.66 5.09
N LEU A 37 -10.93 -7.17 3.86
CA LEU A 37 -12.06 -7.83 3.19
C LEU A 37 -12.45 -9.15 3.87
N GLY A 38 -11.48 -9.91 4.39
CA GLY A 38 -11.75 -11.12 5.16
C GLY A 38 -12.46 -10.84 6.48
N GLU A 39 -12.09 -9.74 7.14
CA GLU A 39 -12.71 -9.28 8.40
C GLU A 39 -14.09 -8.64 8.20
N LEU A 40 -14.48 -8.39 6.94
CA LEU A 40 -15.83 -8.04 6.54
C LEU A 40 -16.62 -9.28 6.06
N ASP A 41 -16.07 -10.48 6.21
CA ASP A 41 -16.61 -11.76 5.71
C ASP A 41 -16.87 -11.79 4.19
N VAL A 42 -16.23 -10.91 3.41
CA VAL A 42 -16.40 -10.83 1.96
C VAL A 42 -15.62 -11.94 1.24
N ILE A 43 -14.43 -12.27 1.74
CA ILE A 43 -13.57 -13.31 1.19
C ILE A 43 -13.03 -14.20 2.30
N LYS A 44 -12.69 -15.45 1.97
CA LYS A 44 -11.97 -16.32 2.91
C LYS A 44 -10.49 -15.92 2.95
N THR A 45 -9.99 -15.58 4.12
CA THR A 45 -8.56 -15.38 4.39
C THR A 45 -8.05 -16.40 5.40
N GLY A 46 -6.75 -16.71 5.36
CA GLY A 46 -6.11 -17.51 6.40
C GLY A 46 -6.03 -16.74 7.73
N PRO A 47 -5.78 -17.43 8.85
CA PRO A 47 -5.61 -16.77 10.16
C PRO A 47 -4.30 -15.98 10.14
N GLY A 48 -4.38 -14.65 10.14
CA GLY A 48 -3.17 -13.85 10.35
C GLY A 48 -3.28 -12.39 9.94
N TYR A 49 -2.58 -11.56 10.71
CA TYR A 49 -2.32 -10.13 10.50
C TYR A 49 -3.41 -9.13 10.90
N ARG A 50 -4.59 -9.56 11.37
CA ARG A 50 -5.61 -8.61 11.84
C ARG A 50 -5.08 -7.64 12.90
N HIS A 51 -4.33 -8.16 13.87
CA HIS A 51 -3.76 -7.41 14.98
C HIS A 51 -2.48 -6.63 14.62
N HIS A 52 -2.06 -6.63 13.35
CA HIS A 52 -0.94 -5.80 12.97
C HIS A 52 -1.39 -4.33 13.01
N PRO A 53 -0.69 -3.40 13.70
CA PRO A 53 -1.19 -2.04 13.91
C PRO A 53 -1.53 -1.27 12.62
N VAL A 54 -0.77 -1.52 11.54
CA VAL A 54 -1.07 -0.97 10.21
C VAL A 54 -2.38 -1.51 9.63
N VAL A 55 -2.68 -2.79 9.82
CA VAL A 55 -3.95 -3.38 9.39
C VAL A 55 -5.09 -2.82 10.23
N GLU A 56 -4.90 -2.62 11.53
CA GLU A 56 -5.87 -1.97 12.41
C GLU A 56 -6.19 -0.54 11.98
N ALA A 57 -5.16 0.24 11.63
CA ALA A 57 -5.34 1.59 11.12
C ALA A 57 -6.15 1.62 9.81
N VAL A 58 -5.91 0.66 8.89
CA VAL A 58 -6.68 0.57 7.64
C VAL A 58 -8.09 0.04 7.89
N TYR A 59 -8.27 -0.95 8.77
CA TYR A 59 -9.57 -1.55 9.07
C TYR A 59 -10.51 -0.59 9.80
N ASN A 60 -9.95 0.35 10.57
CA ASN A 60 -10.67 1.48 11.18
C ASN A 60 -11.97 1.05 11.88
N ASN A 61 -11.84 0.18 12.88
CA ASN A 61 -12.95 -0.26 13.73
C ASN A 61 -14.20 -0.75 12.96
N GLY A 62 -14.01 -1.48 11.86
CA GLY A 62 -15.09 -2.03 11.04
C GLY A 62 -15.56 -1.10 9.91
N LYS A 63 -14.91 0.06 9.73
CA LYS A 63 -15.18 1.01 8.64
C LYS A 63 -13.93 1.23 7.80
N PRO A 64 -13.48 0.21 7.06
CA PRO A 64 -12.14 0.22 6.51
C PRO A 64 -11.97 1.23 5.38
N TYR A 65 -10.78 1.82 5.30
CA TYR A 65 -10.36 2.73 4.23
C TYR A 65 -9.95 1.97 2.96
N LEU A 66 -10.79 1.02 2.51
CA LEU A 66 -10.47 0.12 1.39
C LEU A 66 -10.26 0.89 0.08
N TRP A 67 -11.04 1.94 -0.17
CA TRP A 67 -10.91 2.72 -1.40
C TRP A 67 -9.63 3.55 -1.42
N GLY A 68 -9.33 4.27 -0.34
CA GLY A 68 -8.06 4.98 -0.18
C GLY A 68 -6.85 4.05 -0.25
N ALA A 69 -6.92 2.87 0.36
CA ALA A 69 -5.85 1.86 0.28
C ALA A 69 -5.69 1.31 -1.15
N TRP A 70 -6.79 1.08 -1.86
CA TRP A 70 -6.77 0.63 -3.26
C TRP A 70 -6.14 1.69 -4.18
N ILE A 71 -6.54 2.96 -4.06
CA ILE A 71 -5.96 4.05 -4.86
C ILE A 71 -4.44 4.12 -4.66
N LEU A 72 -3.97 3.98 -3.42
CA LEU A 72 -2.54 3.96 -3.11
C LEU A 72 -1.84 2.74 -3.72
N LEU A 73 -2.45 1.55 -3.62
CA LEU A 73 -1.93 0.33 -4.25
C LEU A 73 -1.80 0.53 -5.76
N ALA A 74 -2.84 1.04 -6.41
CA ALA A 74 -2.89 1.25 -7.85
C ALA A 74 -1.78 2.20 -8.31
N ALA A 75 -1.59 3.35 -7.64
CA ALA A 75 -0.52 4.29 -7.93
C ALA A 75 0.88 3.66 -7.77
N MET A 76 1.09 2.88 -6.70
CA MET A 76 2.37 2.18 -6.48
C MET A 76 2.63 1.09 -7.51
N ASN A 77 1.60 0.37 -7.95
CA ASN A 77 1.75 -0.65 -8.97
C ASN A 77 1.97 -0.04 -10.35
N GLU A 78 1.26 1.02 -10.70
CA GLU A 78 1.48 1.79 -11.93
C GLU A 78 2.92 2.28 -12.01
N GLU A 79 3.42 2.91 -10.94
CA GLU A 79 4.79 3.40 -10.89
C GLU A 79 5.82 2.25 -10.96
N HIS A 80 5.53 1.12 -10.31
CA HIS A 80 6.38 -0.06 -10.38
C HIS A 80 6.51 -0.57 -11.82
N MET A 81 5.38 -0.68 -12.53
CA MET A 81 5.35 -1.12 -13.92
C MET A 81 6.03 -0.09 -14.85
N ARG A 82 5.78 1.21 -14.63
CA ARG A 82 6.40 2.30 -15.41
C ARG A 82 7.92 2.21 -15.39
N ARG A 83 8.50 1.86 -14.24
CA ARG A 83 9.95 1.69 -14.04
C ARG A 83 10.53 0.35 -14.54
N GLY A 84 9.74 -0.45 -15.25
CA GLY A 84 10.17 -1.76 -15.76
C GLY A 84 10.03 -2.91 -14.76
N GLY A 85 9.34 -2.68 -13.64
CA GLY A 85 8.99 -3.73 -12.70
C GLY A 85 8.14 -4.81 -13.35
N LYS A 86 8.45 -6.08 -13.05
CA LYS A 86 7.75 -7.24 -13.60
C LYS A 86 6.80 -7.82 -12.55
N ARG A 87 5.57 -8.10 -12.96
CA ARG A 87 4.59 -8.87 -12.19
C ARG A 87 4.27 -10.16 -12.94
N SER A 88 4.08 -11.25 -12.21
CA SER A 88 3.59 -12.49 -12.80
C SER A 88 2.16 -12.29 -13.33
N GLU A 89 1.79 -13.02 -14.38
CA GLU A 89 0.42 -12.98 -14.91
C GLU A 89 -0.62 -13.38 -13.85
N VAL A 90 -0.25 -14.28 -12.94
CA VAL A 90 -1.08 -14.65 -11.79
C VAL A 90 -1.36 -13.43 -10.92
N PHE A 91 -0.33 -12.68 -10.52
CA PHE A 91 -0.52 -11.53 -9.64
C PHE A 91 -1.27 -10.39 -10.31
N LYS A 92 -1.11 -10.19 -11.63
CA LYS A 92 -1.92 -9.22 -12.38
C LYS A 92 -3.42 -9.53 -12.29
N LYS A 93 -3.79 -10.79 -12.54
CA LYS A 93 -5.18 -11.26 -12.40
C LYS A 93 -5.70 -11.14 -10.97
N GLU A 94 -4.86 -11.41 -9.98
CA GLU A 94 -5.21 -11.22 -8.57
C GLU A 94 -5.49 -9.74 -8.24
N LEU A 95 -4.74 -8.79 -8.79
CA LEU A 95 -4.99 -7.37 -8.61
C LEU A 95 -6.29 -6.91 -9.30
N GLU A 96 -6.56 -7.38 -10.51
CA GLU A 96 -7.82 -7.13 -11.22
C GLU A 96 -9.01 -7.67 -10.41
N GLY A 97 -8.91 -8.92 -9.92
CA GLY A 97 -9.92 -9.50 -9.07
C GLY A 97 -10.11 -8.76 -7.75
N LEU A 98 -9.03 -8.24 -7.15
CA LEU A 98 -9.11 -7.44 -5.92
C LEU A 98 -9.91 -6.16 -6.14
N TYR A 99 -9.68 -5.44 -7.25
CA TYR A 99 -10.46 -4.25 -7.61
C TYR A 99 -11.96 -4.55 -7.66
N ASP A 100 -12.34 -5.60 -8.38
CA ASP A 100 -13.73 -5.99 -8.54
C ASP A 100 -14.38 -6.33 -7.20
N VAL A 101 -13.66 -7.02 -6.32
CA VAL A 101 -14.14 -7.35 -4.98
C VAL A 101 -14.34 -6.08 -4.14
N VAL A 102 -13.37 -5.15 -4.13
CA VAL A 102 -13.51 -3.87 -3.39
C VAL A 102 -14.70 -3.07 -3.93
N LYS A 103 -14.85 -2.97 -5.25
CA LYS A 103 -15.96 -2.26 -5.88
C LYS A 103 -17.33 -2.87 -5.54
N LYS A 104 -17.45 -4.21 -5.57
CA LYS A 104 -18.70 -4.90 -5.18
C LYS A 104 -18.99 -4.73 -3.68
N THR A 105 -17.95 -4.74 -2.86
CA THR A 105 -18.06 -4.52 -1.42
C THR A 105 -18.59 -3.12 -1.13
N ASP A 106 -18.06 -2.11 -1.83
CA ASP A 106 -18.54 -0.73 -1.75
C ASP A 106 -20.03 -0.61 -2.07
N GLN A 107 -20.47 -1.25 -3.15
CA GLN A 107 -21.89 -1.29 -3.53
C GLN A 107 -22.80 -1.95 -2.48
N THR A 108 -22.27 -2.91 -1.72
CA THR A 108 -23.05 -3.69 -0.75
C THR A 108 -23.04 -3.05 0.64
N LEU A 109 -21.88 -2.57 1.08
CA LEU A 109 -21.63 -2.12 2.44
C LEU A 109 -21.50 -0.60 2.57
N SER A 110 -21.55 0.15 1.46
CA SER A 110 -21.35 1.61 1.42
C SER A 110 -20.05 1.99 2.12
N LEU A 111 -18.92 1.58 1.53
CA LEU A 111 -17.61 1.79 2.14
C LEU A 111 -17.29 3.28 2.23
N SER A 112 -16.34 3.64 3.09
CA SER A 112 -15.82 5.00 3.11
C SER A 112 -14.99 5.25 1.85
N HIS A 113 -15.28 6.38 1.19
CA HIS A 113 -14.48 6.91 0.07
C HIS A 113 -13.46 7.94 0.57
N GLU A 114 -13.31 8.09 1.88
CA GLU A 114 -12.25 8.90 2.45
C GLU A 114 -10.89 8.32 2.07
N ASP A 115 -9.95 9.22 1.83
CA ASP A 115 -8.55 8.85 1.69
C ASP A 115 -8.08 8.11 2.94
N LEU A 116 -7.19 7.13 2.75
CA LEU A 116 -6.51 6.51 3.86
C LEU A 116 -5.76 7.60 4.64
N PRO A 117 -6.04 7.84 5.93
CA PRO A 117 -5.33 8.89 6.66
C PRO A 117 -3.84 8.55 6.79
N PRO A 118 -2.94 9.55 6.80
CA PRO A 118 -1.54 9.29 7.09
C PRO A 118 -1.39 8.91 8.56
N PHE A 119 -0.76 7.78 8.81
CA PHE A 119 -0.38 7.31 10.13
C PHE A 119 1.03 6.75 10.08
N TYR A 120 1.79 6.82 11.16
CA TYR A 120 3.14 6.26 11.28
C TYR A 120 3.23 5.48 12.59
N ILE A 121 3.69 4.23 12.51
CA ILE A 121 3.62 3.27 13.61
C ILE A 121 4.98 2.61 13.81
N GLU A 122 5.75 2.97 14.84
CA GLU A 122 7.05 2.35 15.13
C GLU A 122 7.14 1.97 16.62
N GLY A 123 7.19 0.68 16.92
CA GLY A 123 7.09 0.20 18.30
C GLY A 123 5.78 0.67 18.94
N GLU A 124 5.89 1.45 20.00
CA GLU A 124 4.77 2.09 20.72
C GLU A 124 4.37 3.45 20.12
N LYS A 125 5.23 4.05 19.28
CA LYS A 125 4.99 5.36 18.68
C LYS A 125 3.85 5.26 17.67
N ARG A 126 2.87 6.15 17.80
CA ARG A 126 1.73 6.33 16.89
C ARG A 126 1.63 7.81 16.55
N ILE A 127 1.89 8.17 15.29
CA ILE A 127 1.73 9.54 14.78
C ILE A 127 0.64 9.52 13.71
N TYR A 128 -0.22 10.53 13.72
CA TYR A 128 -1.31 10.69 12.75
C TYR A 128 -1.26 12.08 12.12
N GLY A 129 -1.89 12.25 10.97
CA GLY A 129 -1.97 13.54 10.29
C GLY A 129 -0.66 13.91 9.57
N GLY A 130 -0.50 15.20 9.24
CA GLY A 130 0.58 15.67 8.38
C GLY A 130 2.00 15.33 8.85
N GLU A 131 2.21 15.19 10.16
CA GLU A 131 3.51 14.81 10.74
C GLU A 131 3.94 13.40 10.31
N ALA A 132 3.00 12.48 10.07
CA ALA A 132 3.32 11.13 9.62
C ALA A 132 4.04 11.13 8.27
N TYR A 133 3.73 12.07 7.36
CA TYR A 133 4.46 12.21 6.08
C TYR A 133 5.95 12.49 6.31
N GLN A 134 6.28 13.40 7.23
CA GLN A 134 7.66 13.74 7.55
C GLN A 134 8.41 12.56 8.19
N MET A 135 7.72 11.81 9.05
CA MET A 135 8.26 10.59 9.64
C MET A 135 8.58 9.53 8.58
N TYR A 136 7.74 9.40 7.55
CA TYR A 136 8.01 8.51 6.44
C TYR A 136 9.21 8.94 5.61
N VAL A 137 9.34 10.24 5.30
CA VAL A 137 10.52 10.78 4.61
C VAL A 137 11.79 10.46 5.41
N LYS A 138 11.80 10.76 6.72
CA LYS A 138 12.95 10.48 7.59
C LYS A 138 13.30 8.99 7.62
N LEU A 139 12.29 8.14 7.78
CA LEU A 139 12.48 6.69 7.82
C LEU A 139 13.01 6.15 6.49
N LEU A 140 12.57 6.68 5.35
CA LEU A 140 13.06 6.26 4.04
C LEU A 140 14.52 6.64 3.83
N PHE A 141 14.89 7.88 4.16
CA PHE A 141 16.30 8.33 4.09
C PHE A 141 17.21 7.49 4.97
N ASP A 142 16.83 7.25 6.23
CA ASP A 142 17.57 6.37 7.14
C ASP A 142 17.74 4.96 6.54
N LYS A 143 16.65 4.40 6.00
CA LYS A 143 16.70 3.09 5.36
C LYS A 143 17.58 3.08 4.11
N TRP A 144 17.69 4.17 3.35
CA TRP A 144 18.55 4.25 2.18
C TRP A 144 20.02 4.38 2.55
N GLN A 145 20.34 5.15 3.60
CA GLN A 145 21.71 5.28 4.10
C GLN A 145 22.28 3.96 4.60
N HIS A 146 21.44 3.12 5.20
CA HIS A 146 21.83 1.81 5.73
C HIS A 146 21.56 0.65 4.76
N ASP A 147 21.23 0.94 3.50
CA ASP A 147 20.86 -0.09 2.55
C ASP A 147 22.09 -0.87 2.06
N LYS A 148 22.13 -2.17 2.38
CA LYS A 148 23.22 -3.07 1.97
C LYS A 148 22.92 -3.87 0.71
N ILE A 149 21.68 -3.78 0.20
CA ILE A 149 21.26 -4.54 -0.97
C ILE A 149 21.28 -3.61 -2.17
N PRO A 150 21.94 -3.99 -3.28
CA PRO A 150 21.93 -3.18 -4.48
C PRO A 150 20.50 -2.97 -5.02
N PRO A 151 20.23 -1.84 -5.69
CA PRO A 151 18.94 -1.58 -6.32
C PRO A 151 18.60 -2.70 -7.32
N ARG A 152 17.36 -3.21 -7.29
CA ARG A 152 16.91 -4.32 -8.17
C ARG A 152 16.60 -3.89 -9.62
N CYS A 153 17.13 -2.77 -10.10
CA CYS A 153 16.60 -2.13 -11.31
C CYS A 153 17.19 -2.73 -12.59
N ASP A 154 16.38 -3.46 -13.35
CA ASP A 154 16.41 -3.39 -14.82
C ASP A 154 15.88 -1.99 -15.20
N ILE A 155 16.74 -1.06 -15.62
CA ILE A 155 16.28 0.24 -16.12
C ILE A 155 15.70 0.04 -17.52
N ASN A 156 14.38 0.21 -17.67
CA ASN A 156 13.78 0.28 -19.01
C ASN A 156 13.90 1.71 -19.55
N LEU A 157 14.98 1.99 -20.27
CA LEU A 157 15.27 3.30 -20.88
C LEU A 157 14.27 3.71 -21.98
N ASN A 158 13.37 2.81 -22.41
CA ASN A 158 12.44 3.06 -23.50
C ASN A 158 11.13 3.74 -23.06
N ASN A 159 10.84 3.81 -21.76
CA ASN A 159 9.73 4.60 -21.24
C ASN A 159 10.21 6.03 -20.91
N LYS A 160 10.50 6.82 -21.94
CA LYS A 160 10.59 8.28 -21.77
C LYS A 160 9.17 8.85 -21.75
N ALA A 161 8.94 9.74 -20.78
CA ALA A 161 7.70 10.51 -20.62
C ALA A 161 7.39 11.37 -21.85
#